data_AF-A0A0F0HBS0-F1
#
_entry.id   AF-A0A0F0HBS0-F1
#
_cell.length_a   1.000
_cell.length_b   1.000
_cell.length_c   1.000
_cell.angle_alpha   90.00
_cell.angle_beta   90.00
_cell.angle_gamma   90.00
#
_symmetry.space_group_name_H-M   'P 1'
#
loop_
_entity.id
_entity.type
_entity.pdbx_description
1 polymer ?
#
loop_
_entity_poly.entity_id
_entity_poly.type
_entity_poly.pdbx_seq_one_letter_code
_entity_poly.pdbx_strand_id
1 'polypeptide(L)'
;MSTPTEFGQRKLKVDPSAIPEARKAFEHALDEFDAKIRRAVDHLPTKPWAEDPISSETSKAFNEQTSDKALAALKFYREQLVGVISQLKMIEEQYRKVEGDNTAMWGKHQRDLG
;
A
#
# COMPACT_ATOMS: atom_id res chain seq x y z
N MET A 1 28.53 -18.74 -16.20
CA MET A 1 27.13 -18.32 -16.41
C MET A 1 26.44 -18.37 -15.06
N SER A 2 26.08 -17.22 -14.51
CA SER A 2 25.42 -17.14 -13.20
C SER A 2 23.91 -17.15 -13.42
N THR A 3 23.24 -18.13 -12.82
CA THR A 3 21.78 -18.25 -12.85
C THR A 3 21.13 -17.10 -12.04
N PRO A 4 19.94 -16.63 -12.43
CA PRO A 4 19.25 -15.56 -11.70
C PRO A 4 18.87 -16.04 -10.30
N THR A 5 19.14 -15.22 -9.29
CA THR A 5 18.66 -15.44 -7.92
C THR A 5 17.14 -15.44 -7.92
N GLU A 6 16.53 -16.58 -7.63
CA GLU A 6 15.10 -16.66 -7.33
C GLU A 6 14.81 -15.71 -6.16
N PHE A 7 13.98 -14.70 -6.40
CA PHE A 7 13.33 -13.95 -5.33
C PHE A 7 12.24 -14.85 -4.73
N GLY A 8 12.67 -15.90 -4.03
CA GLY A 8 11.81 -16.73 -3.22
C GLY A 8 11.02 -15.83 -2.28
N GLN A 9 9.71 -16.04 -2.22
CA GLN A 9 8.77 -15.30 -1.39
C GLN A 9 9.34 -15.10 0.01
N ARG A 10 9.90 -13.91 0.28
CA ARG A 10 10.24 -13.50 1.65
C ARG A 10 8.93 -13.29 2.38
N LYS A 11 8.39 -14.37 2.95
CA LYS A 11 7.35 -14.28 3.97
C LYS A 11 7.95 -13.45 5.10
N LEU A 12 7.53 -12.19 5.18
CA LEU A 12 7.84 -11.32 6.30
C LEU A 12 7.37 -12.05 7.56
N LYS A 13 8.31 -12.61 8.35
CA LYS A 13 7.98 -13.15 9.67
C LYS A 13 7.79 -11.95 10.58
N VAL A 14 6.58 -11.40 10.59
CA VAL A 14 6.20 -10.33 11.51
C VAL A 14 5.77 -11.00 12.80
N ASP A 15 6.40 -10.61 13.90
CA ASP A 15 5.90 -10.94 15.24
C ASP A 15 4.45 -10.45 15.34
N PRO A 16 3.47 -11.29 15.74
CA PRO A 16 2.07 -10.88 15.83
C PRO A 16 1.86 -9.61 16.65
N SER A 17 2.70 -9.41 17.68
CA SER A 17 2.67 -8.23 18.54
C SER A 17 3.09 -6.94 17.83
N ALA A 18 3.83 -7.03 16.71
CA ALA A 18 4.31 -5.89 15.93
C ALA A 18 3.39 -5.52 14.75
N ILE A 19 2.36 -6.33 14.47
CA ILE A 19 1.39 -6.08 13.38
C ILE A 19 0.64 -4.76 13.57
N PRO A 20 0.14 -4.41 14.78
CA PRO A 20 -0.56 -3.15 14.99
C PRO A 20 0.33 -1.93 14.73
N GLU A 21 1.59 -1.95 15.17
CA GLU A 21 2.56 -0.86 14.91
C GLU A 21 2.89 -0.76 13.43
N ALA A 22 3.14 -1.88 12.76
CA ALA A 22 3.39 -1.91 11.32
C ALA A 22 2.20 -1.32 10.55
N ARG A 23 0.97 -1.71 10.91
CA ARG A 23 -0.25 -1.19 10.29
C ARG A 23 -0.36 0.33 10.45
N LYS A 24 -0.14 0.84 11.67
CA LYS A 24 -0.13 2.29 11.94
C LYS A 24 0.91 3.03 11.11
N ALA A 25 2.11 2.46 10.94
CA ALA A 25 3.16 3.06 10.14
C ALA A 25 2.76 3.16 8.65
N PHE A 26 2.14 2.13 8.08
CA PHE A 26 1.64 2.18 6.71
C PHE A 26 0.43 3.10 6.54
N GLU A 27 -0.47 3.15 7.53
CA GLU A 27 -1.58 4.12 7.55
C GLU A 27 -1.04 5.57 7.56
N HIS A 28 -0.06 5.86 8.41
CA HIS A 28 0.60 7.17 8.44
C HIS A 28 1.32 7.51 7.12
N ALA A 29 2.02 6.54 6.52
CA ALA A 29 2.67 6.73 5.23
C ALA A 29 1.66 7.02 4.11
N LEU A 30 0.49 6.38 4.13
CA LEU A 30 -0.60 6.64 3.19
C LEU A 30 -1.17 8.05 3.39
N ASP A 31 -1.40 8.47 4.63
CA ASP A 31 -1.89 9.82 4.94
C ASP A 31 -0.91 10.90 4.49
N GLU A 32 0.38 10.73 4.75
CA GLU A 32 1.43 11.63 4.26
C GLU A 32 1.48 11.67 2.73
N PHE A 33 1.38 10.50 2.09
CA PHE A 33 1.39 10.39 0.64
C PHE A 33 0.21 11.14 0.03
N ASP A 34 -1.01 10.90 0.52
CA ASP A 34 -2.22 11.56 0.03
C ASP A 34 -2.17 13.08 0.24
N ALA A 35 -1.60 13.55 1.36
CA ALA A 35 -1.42 14.97 1.64
C ALA A 35 -0.44 15.64 0.66
N LYS A 36 0.69 14.99 0.35
CA LYS A 36 1.72 15.50 -0.57
C LYS A 36 1.23 15.48 -2.02
N ILE A 37 0.54 14.41 -2.42
CA ILE A 37 0.10 14.21 -3.80
C ILE A 37 -1.10 15.07 -4.17
N ARG A 38 -2.04 15.32 -3.25
CA ARG A 38 -3.22 16.17 -3.51
C ARG A 38 -2.91 17.49 -4.21
N ARG A 39 -1.83 18.17 -3.82
CA ARG A 39 -1.43 19.45 -4.41
C ARG A 39 -0.54 19.28 -5.64
N ALA A 40 0.27 18.23 -5.69
CA ALA A 40 1.22 18.01 -6.77
C ALA A 40 0.54 17.58 -8.08
N VAL A 41 -0.55 16.81 -8.00
CA VAL A 41 -1.25 16.25 -9.16
C VAL A 41 -1.83 17.34 -10.06
N ASP A 42 -2.39 18.41 -9.47
CA ASP A 42 -3.01 19.51 -10.23
C ASP A 42 -2.00 20.35 -11.01
N HIS A 43 -0.73 20.31 -10.59
CA HIS A 43 0.37 21.08 -11.20
C HIS A 43 1.28 20.24 -12.09
N LEU A 44 1.06 18.91 -12.15
CA LEU A 44 1.90 18.00 -12.90
C LEU A 44 1.76 18.17 -14.43
N PRO A 45 0.56 18.34 -15.01
CA PRO A 45 0.42 18.49 -16.44
C PRO A 45 0.97 19.83 -16.94
N THR A 46 1.85 19.78 -17.94
CA THR A 46 2.28 20.95 -18.70
C THR A 46 1.08 21.54 -19.43
N LYS A 47 0.87 22.85 -19.31
CA LYS A 47 -0.19 23.56 -20.02
C LYS A 47 0.34 24.08 -21.37
N PRO A 48 -0.54 24.29 -22.38
CA PRO A 48 -0.17 25.05 -23.56
C PRO A 48 0.38 26.42 -23.12
N TRP A 49 1.57 26.79 -23.63
CA TRP A 49 2.22 28.05 -23.26
C TRP A 49 1.83 29.22 -24.17
N ALA A 50 1.10 28.92 -25.23
CA ALA A 50 0.59 29.89 -26.19
C ALA A 50 -0.82 29.48 -26.64
N GLU A 51 -1.51 30.37 -27.32
CA GLU A 51 -2.86 30.14 -27.85
C GLU A 51 -2.80 29.63 -29.30
N ASP A 52 -1.84 28.75 -29.57
CA ASP A 52 -1.61 28.20 -30.91
C ASP A 52 -1.68 26.66 -30.93
N PRO A 53 -1.95 26.06 -32.10
CA PRO A 53 -2.07 24.61 -32.22
C PRO A 53 -0.81 23.82 -31.85
N ILE A 54 0.39 24.36 -32.10
CA ILE A 54 1.67 23.68 -31.85
C ILE A 54 1.89 23.55 -30.34
N SER A 55 1.66 24.61 -29.57
CA SER A 55 1.81 24.55 -28.11
C SER A 55 0.78 23.60 -27.47
N SER A 56 -0.43 23.53 -28.02
CA SER A 56 -1.45 22.56 -27.59
C SER A 56 -1.05 21.12 -27.90
N GLU A 57 -0.56 20.84 -29.10
CA GLU A 57 -0.12 19.50 -29.49
C GLU A 57 1.13 19.06 -28.71
N THR A 58 2.09 19.97 -28.54
CA THR A 58 3.34 19.68 -27.83
C THR A 58 3.10 19.42 -26.35
N SER A 59 2.30 20.25 -25.69
CA SER A 59 1.96 20.03 -24.27
C SER A 59 1.22 18.71 -24.06
N LYS A 60 0.32 18.34 -24.98
CA LYS A 60 -0.37 17.05 -24.96
C LYS A 60 0.62 15.88 -25.08
N ALA A 61 1.43 15.85 -26.15
CA ALA A 61 2.37 14.76 -26.39
C ALA A 61 3.42 14.63 -25.26
N PHE A 62 3.86 15.76 -24.70
CA PHE A 62 4.75 15.77 -23.55
C PHE A 62 4.09 15.15 -22.31
N ASN A 63 2.84 15.55 -21.99
CA ASN A 63 2.11 15.04 -20.83
C ASN A 63 1.85 13.53 -20.92
N GLU A 64 1.49 13.02 -22.11
CA GLU A 64 1.28 11.58 -22.34
C GLU A 64 2.53 10.76 -22.00
N GLN A 65 3.73 11.31 -22.27
CA GLN A 65 4.99 10.62 -21.99
C GLN A 65 5.55 10.88 -20.59
N THR A 66 5.08 11.91 -19.90
CA THR A 66 5.65 12.36 -18.62
C THR A 66 4.60 12.33 -17.52
N SER A 67 3.77 13.38 -17.42
CA SER A 67 2.83 13.59 -16.33
C SER A 67 1.84 12.44 -16.19
N ASP A 68 1.32 11.88 -17.27
CA ASP A 68 0.38 10.76 -17.22
C ASP A 68 1.03 9.49 -16.66
N LYS A 69 2.26 9.19 -17.07
CA LYS A 69 3.01 8.04 -16.55
C LYS A 69 3.38 8.23 -15.08
N ALA A 70 3.77 9.44 -14.70
CA ALA A 70 4.06 9.78 -13.31
C ALA A 70 2.80 9.64 -12.45
N LEU A 71 1.66 10.14 -12.90
CA LEU A 71 0.37 9.97 -12.22
C LEU A 71 -0.04 8.50 -12.10
N ALA A 72 0.18 7.70 -13.13
CA ALA A 72 -0.06 6.26 -13.08
C ALA A 72 0.82 5.57 -12.03
N ALA A 73 2.13 5.89 -11.99
CA ALA A 73 3.05 5.33 -11.00
C ALA A 73 2.67 5.72 -9.56
N LEU A 74 2.25 6.98 -9.35
CA LEU A 74 1.79 7.47 -8.05
C LEU A 74 0.50 6.75 -7.60
N LYS A 75 -0.47 6.58 -8.51
CA LYS A 75 -1.69 5.80 -8.23
C LYS A 75 -1.37 4.36 -7.86
N PHE A 76 -0.49 3.71 -8.62
CA PHE A 76 -0.07 2.34 -8.35
C PHE A 76 0.61 2.21 -6.99
N TYR A 77 1.52 3.13 -6.64
CA TYR A 77 2.17 3.12 -5.33
C TYR A 77 1.17 3.28 -4.18
N ARG A 78 0.17 4.15 -4.34
CA ARG A 78 -0.93 4.30 -3.37
C ARG A 78 -1.68 2.99 -3.17
N GLU A 79 -2.01 2.30 -4.26
CA GLU A 79 -2.68 0.99 -4.20
C GLU A 79 -1.83 -0.05 -3.47
N GLN A 80 -0.50 -0.04 -3.63
CA GLN A 80 0.39 -0.91 -2.86
C GLN A 80 0.31 -0.62 -1.36
N LEU A 81 0.29 0.65 -0.93
CA LEU A 81 0.12 1.02 0.49
C LEU A 81 -1.22 0.51 1.04
N VAL A 82 -2.32 0.74 0.33
CA VAL A 82 -3.65 0.25 0.71
C VAL A 82 -3.69 -1.29 0.79
N GLY A 83 -3.05 -1.96 -0.18
CA GLY A 83 -2.95 -3.41 -0.21
C GLY A 83 -2.22 -3.97 1.01
N VAL A 84 -1.09 -3.37 1.41
CA VAL A 84 -0.33 -3.78 2.61
C VAL A 84 -1.16 -3.58 3.87
N ILE A 85 -1.83 -2.42 4.04
CA ILE A 85 -2.70 -2.17 5.20
C ILE A 85 -3.80 -3.22 5.29
N SER A 86 -4.42 -3.57 4.16
CA SER A 86 -5.50 -4.56 4.11
C SER A 86 -5.00 -5.96 4.49
N GLN A 87 -3.81 -6.35 4.02
CA GLN A 87 -3.19 -7.62 4.40
C GLN A 87 -2.86 -7.67 5.90
N LEU A 88 -2.31 -6.60 6.46
CA LEU A 88 -2.02 -6.53 7.90
C LEU A 88 -3.29 -6.66 8.74
N LYS A 89 -4.40 -6.01 8.34
CA LYS A 89 -5.71 -6.16 9.00
C LYS A 89 -6.22 -7.60 8.97
N MET A 90 -6.12 -8.26 7.82
CA MET A 90 -6.53 -9.67 7.70
C MET A 90 -5.69 -10.57 8.62
N ILE A 91 -4.38 -10.37 8.67
CA ILE A 91 -3.48 -11.16 9.51
C ILE A 91 -3.80 -10.91 11.00
N GLU A 92 -3.99 -9.65 11.41
CA GLU A 92 -4.39 -9.27 12.78
C GLU A 92 -5.70 -9.97 13.20
N GLU A 93 -6.70 -9.98 12.31
CA GLU A 93 -7.98 -10.64 12.58
C GLU A 93 -7.84 -12.17 12.69
N GLN A 94 -7.00 -12.78 11.84
CA GLN A 94 -6.72 -14.22 11.90
C GLN A 94 -6.06 -14.60 13.22
N TYR A 95 -5.07 -13.83 13.70
CA TYR A 95 -4.45 -14.09 14.99
C TYR A 95 -5.45 -14.00 16.15
N ARG A 96 -6.28 -12.95 16.17
CA ARG A 96 -7.30 -12.77 17.22
C ARG A 96 -8.31 -13.92 17.27
N LYS A 97 -8.70 -14.48 16.11
CA LYS A 97 -9.61 -15.64 16.05
C LYS A 97 -8.95 -16.89 16.63
N VAL A 98 -7.72 -17.21 16.20
CA VAL A 98 -6.98 -18.39 16.69
C VAL A 98 -6.71 -18.32 18.20
N GLU A 99 -6.34 -17.15 18.71
CA GLU A 99 -6.08 -16.96 20.14
C GLU A 99 -7.37 -17.01 21.00
N GLY A 100 -8.46 -16.46 20.48
CA GLY A 100 -9.79 -16.56 21.08
C GLY A 100 -10.33 -17.99 21.12
N ASP A 101 -10.18 -18.75 20.03
CA ASP A 101 -10.58 -20.16 19.94
C ASP A 101 -9.78 -21.04 20.91
N ASN A 102 -8.47 -20.77 21.03
CA ASN A 102 -7.64 -21.44 22.02
C ASN A 102 -8.11 -21.11 23.44
N THR A 103 -8.27 -19.84 23.80
CA THR A 103 -8.69 -19.46 25.16
C THR A 103 -10.07 -20.07 25.52
N ALA A 104 -10.98 -20.14 24.55
CA ALA A 104 -12.29 -20.78 24.73
C ALA A 104 -12.24 -22.31 24.92
N MET A 105 -11.32 -23.01 24.24
CA MET A 105 -11.14 -24.47 24.42
C MET A 105 -10.52 -24.80 25.78
N TRP A 106 -9.51 -24.05 26.22
CA TRP A 106 -8.83 -24.28 27.50
C TRP A 106 -9.74 -23.94 28.70
N GLY A 107 -10.57 -22.89 28.58
CA GLY A 107 -11.57 -22.54 29.59
C GLY A 107 -12.75 -23.52 29.70
N LYS A 108 -12.98 -24.37 28.69
CA LYS A 108 -13.95 -25.49 28.79
C LYS A 108 -13.30 -26.67 29.52
N HIS A 109 -12.09 -27.07 29.12
CA HIS A 109 -11.36 -28.17 29.76
C HIS A 109 -11.13 -27.97 31.26
N GLN A 110 -10.88 -26.74 31.74
CA GLN A 110 -10.75 -26.47 33.18
C GLN A 110 -12.06 -26.56 33.96
N ARG A 111 -13.22 -26.33 33.31
CA ARG A 111 -14.54 -26.47 33.93
C ARG A 111 -15.04 -27.90 33.97
N ASP A 112 -14.59 -28.73 33.02
CA ASP A 112 -14.93 -30.15 32.97
C ASP A 112 -14.06 -31.02 33.90
N LEU A 113 -12.99 -30.44 34.47
CA LEU A 113 -12.04 -31.09 35.40
C LEU A 113 -12.17 -30.63 36.86
N GLY A 114 -13.15 -29.77 37.19
CA GLY A 114 -13.47 -29.31 38.55
C GLY A 114 -14.86 -29.73 38.97
#